data_AF-A0AAJ0LWJ6-F1
#
_entry.id   AF-A0AAJ0LWJ6-F1
#
_cell.length_a   1.000
_cell.length_b   1.000
_cell.length_c   1.000
_cell.angle_alpha   90.00
_cell.angle_beta   90.00
_cell.angle_gamma   90.00
#
_symmetry.space_group_name_H-M   'P 1'
#
loop_
_entity.id
_entity.type
_entity.pdbx_description
1 polymer ?
#
loop_
_entity_poly.entity_id
_entity_poly.type
_entity_poly.pdbx_seq_one_letter_code
_entity_poly.pdbx_strand_id
1 'polypeptide(L)'
;MNSTIISNQVDPLLSNALAMLKPGGYLQWDEMDALRLACHTPEGVAAETTEQMVRLMAMMMVAQSKLHHDWLYGIEELLEGRGCEVVSHEVLEPKRELMRATTDNYLLVWRDVIRMLPETPMPLPPGMGLPESLSRRSFAEMLQKAVEETSKGASLAMPYHVTVARKKA
;
A
#
# COMPACT_ATOMS: atom_id res chain seq x y z
N MET A 1 -2.53 -3.55 -11.88
CA MET A 1 -3.49 -4.26 -11.00
C MET A 1 -4.62 -3.28 -10.71
N ASN A 2 -5.87 -3.63 -11.00
CA ASN A 2 -7.01 -2.75 -10.72
C ASN A 2 -7.48 -3.00 -9.28
N SER A 3 -7.68 -1.93 -8.52
CA SER A 3 -8.27 -2.05 -7.18
C SER A 3 -9.70 -2.58 -7.27
N THR A 4 -10.11 -3.45 -6.34
CA THR A 4 -11.51 -3.84 -6.19
C THR A 4 -12.35 -2.71 -5.59
N ILE A 5 -11.72 -1.84 -4.77
CA ILE A 5 -12.33 -0.60 -4.25
C ILE A 5 -11.80 0.56 -5.09
N ILE A 6 -12.64 1.04 -5.99
CA ILE A 6 -12.26 2.10 -6.93
C ILE A 6 -12.73 3.43 -6.36
N SER A 7 -11.84 4.43 -6.33
CA SER A 7 -12.21 5.81 -5.98
C SER A 7 -12.91 5.92 -4.61
N ASN A 8 -12.40 5.20 -3.62
CA ASN A 8 -12.89 5.22 -2.23
C ASN A 8 -14.33 4.68 -2.04
N GLN A 9 -14.92 4.03 -3.06
CA GLN A 9 -16.29 3.50 -2.99
C GLN A 9 -16.31 2.05 -2.48
N VAL A 10 -16.17 1.88 -1.16
CA VAL A 10 -16.19 0.56 -0.52
C VAL A 10 -17.61 -0.01 -0.37
N ASP A 11 -18.63 0.85 -0.37
CA ASP A 11 -20.01 0.50 -0.03
C ASP A 11 -20.59 -0.69 -0.81
N PRO A 12 -20.42 -0.80 -2.14
CA PRO A 12 -21.01 -1.92 -2.88
C PRO A 12 -20.38 -3.26 -2.49
N LEU A 13 -19.05 -3.28 -2.35
CA LEU A 13 -18.30 -4.47 -1.97
C LEU A 13 -18.67 -4.90 -0.55
N LEU A 14 -18.70 -3.94 0.38
CA LEU A 14 -19.02 -4.22 1.77
C LEU A 14 -20.47 -4.70 1.92
N SER A 15 -21.41 -4.08 1.23
CA SER A 15 -22.83 -4.49 1.27
C SER A 15 -23.02 -5.92 0.77
N ASN A 16 -22.33 -6.29 -0.32
CA ASN A 16 -22.38 -7.65 -0.84
C ASN A 16 -21.74 -8.66 0.12
N ALA A 17 -20.58 -8.32 0.71
CA ALA A 17 -19.92 -9.17 1.70
C ALA A 17 -20.83 -9.43 2.91
N LEU A 18 -21.47 -8.39 3.44
CA LEU A 18 -22.39 -8.50 4.58
C LEU A 18 -23.69 -9.23 4.22
N ALA A 19 -24.19 -9.11 3.00
CA ALA A 19 -25.38 -9.86 2.54
C ALA A 19 -25.14 -11.38 2.53
N MET A 20 -23.91 -11.82 2.24
CA MET A 20 -23.53 -13.23 2.25
C MET A 20 -23.34 -13.80 3.67
N LEU A 21 -23.17 -12.95 4.69
CA LEU A 21 -23.05 -13.40 6.07
C LEU A 21 -24.41 -13.78 6.65
N LYS A 22 -24.42 -14.93 7.33
CA LYS A 22 -25.53 -15.31 8.21
C LYS A 22 -25.61 -14.36 9.42
N PRO A 23 -26.78 -14.19 10.04
CA PRO A 23 -26.91 -13.58 11.37
C PRO A 23 -25.89 -14.16 12.36
N GLY A 24 -25.15 -13.30 13.06
CA GLY A 24 -24.06 -13.71 13.97
C GLY A 24 -22.75 -14.12 13.28
N GLY A 25 -22.68 -14.11 11.95
CA GLY A 25 -21.46 -14.37 11.19
C GLY A 25 -20.44 -13.24 11.29
N TYR A 26 -19.17 -13.56 11.06
CA TYR A 26 -18.05 -12.63 11.19
C TYR A 26 -17.48 -12.24 9.83
N LEU A 27 -17.13 -10.96 9.70
CA LEU A 27 -16.25 -10.43 8.67
C LEU A 27 -14.92 -10.07 9.32
N GLN A 28 -13.82 -10.54 8.74
CA GLN A 28 -12.49 -9.99 9.03
C GLN A 28 -12.00 -9.28 7.77
N TRP A 29 -11.49 -8.07 7.95
CA TRP A 29 -10.91 -7.26 6.90
C TRP A 29 -9.48 -6.89 7.27
N ASP A 30 -8.53 -7.35 6.47
CA ASP A 30 -7.11 -7.03 6.61
C ASP A 30 -6.69 -6.21 5.39
N GLU A 31 -6.26 -4.97 5.61
CA GLU A 31 -5.84 -4.08 4.52
C GLU A 31 -4.50 -3.44 4.81
N MET A 32 -3.69 -3.27 3.77
CA MET A 32 -2.44 -2.53 3.85
C MET A 32 -2.68 -1.03 3.74
N ASP A 33 -2.13 -0.24 4.65
CA ASP A 33 -2.23 1.22 4.57
C ASP A 33 -1.16 1.79 3.62
N ALA A 34 -1.43 1.74 2.31
CA ALA A 34 -0.44 2.20 1.33
C ALA A 34 -0.16 3.70 1.39
N LEU A 35 -1.02 4.50 2.06
CA LEU A 35 -0.74 5.93 2.30
C LEU A 35 0.39 6.12 3.32
N ARG A 36 0.58 5.14 4.20
CA ARG A 36 1.64 5.11 5.22
C ARG A 36 2.84 4.25 4.79
N LEU A 37 2.98 3.94 3.49
CA LEU A 37 4.21 3.34 2.98
C LEU A 37 5.40 4.26 3.22
N ALA A 38 6.40 3.75 3.93
CA ALA A 38 7.57 4.52 4.30
C ALA A 38 8.87 3.72 4.10
N CYS A 39 9.95 4.48 3.92
CA CYS A 39 11.31 3.96 4.04
C CYS A 39 11.73 4.03 5.52
N HIS A 40 12.30 2.94 6.02
CA HIS A 40 12.88 2.85 7.36
C HIS A 40 14.37 2.56 7.23
N THR A 41 15.19 3.38 7.89
CA THR A 41 16.64 3.28 7.82
C THR A 41 17.27 3.25 9.21
N PRO A 42 18.33 2.46 9.41
CA PRO A 42 19.21 2.62 10.55
C PRO A 42 19.94 3.98 10.47
N GLU A 43 20.34 4.49 11.63
CA GLU A 43 21.17 5.70 11.71
C GLU A 43 22.45 5.54 10.88
N GLY A 44 22.79 6.57 10.10
CA GLY A 44 23.98 6.58 9.23
C GLY A 44 23.85 5.82 7.90
N VAL A 45 22.69 5.22 7.60
CA VAL A 45 22.43 4.59 6.30
C VAL A 45 21.71 5.57 5.37
N ALA A 46 22.34 5.92 4.26
CA ALA A 46 21.69 6.68 3.20
C ALA A 46 20.66 5.81 2.46
N ALA A 47 19.45 6.33 2.25
CA ALA A 47 18.37 5.63 1.53
C ALA A 47 17.54 6.57 0.64
N GLU A 48 18.19 7.59 0.09
CA GLU A 48 17.53 8.59 -0.75
C GLU A 48 16.80 7.94 -1.94
N THR A 49 17.42 6.95 -2.58
CA THR A 49 16.80 6.29 -3.74
C THR A 49 15.60 5.44 -3.33
N THR A 50 15.69 4.76 -2.18
CA THR A 50 14.61 3.95 -1.61
C THR A 50 13.43 4.84 -1.21
N GLU A 51 13.68 6.01 -0.63
CA GLU A 51 12.65 7.02 -0.35
C GLU A 51 11.99 7.54 -1.65
N GLN A 52 12.77 7.80 -2.69
CA GLN A 52 12.23 8.18 -4.01
C GLN A 52 11.34 7.08 -4.59
N MET A 53 11.77 5.81 -4.49
CA MET A 53 10.98 4.66 -4.93
C MET A 53 9.66 4.55 -4.18
N VAL A 54 9.65 4.75 -2.85
CA VAL A 54 8.41 4.80 -2.04
C VAL A 54 7.45 5.83 -2.59
N ARG A 55 7.92 7.06 -2.79
CA ARG A 55 7.09 8.17 -3.29
C ARG A 55 6.56 7.89 -4.69
N LEU A 56 7.40 7.35 -5.56
CA LEU A 56 7.02 7.01 -6.94
C LEU A 56 5.94 5.93 -6.95
N MET A 57 6.07 4.91 -6.10
CA MET A 57 5.13 3.80 -6.01
C MET A 57 3.80 4.23 -5.40
N ALA A 58 3.82 5.05 -4.34
CA ALA A 58 2.60 5.65 -3.80
C ALA A 58 1.87 6.48 -4.87
N MET A 59 2.59 7.31 -5.63
CA MET A 59 2.01 8.09 -6.73
C MET A 59 1.42 7.19 -7.82
N MET A 60 2.14 6.15 -8.24
CA MET A 60 1.64 5.22 -9.26
C MET A 60 0.41 4.44 -8.79
N MET A 61 0.33 4.03 -7.53
CA MET A 61 -0.86 3.37 -6.97
C MET A 61 -2.10 4.27 -7.03
N VAL A 62 -1.97 5.54 -6.66
CA VAL A 62 -3.08 6.50 -6.75
C VAL A 62 -3.46 6.76 -8.21
N ALA A 63 -2.48 7.09 -9.05
CA ALA A 63 -2.71 7.51 -10.43
C ALA A 63 -3.26 6.39 -11.33
N GLN A 64 -2.74 5.15 -11.18
CA GLN A 64 -3.09 4.03 -12.05
C GLN A 64 -4.20 3.15 -11.49
N SER A 65 -4.19 2.88 -10.18
CA SER A 65 -5.13 1.95 -9.56
C SER A 65 -6.34 2.64 -8.91
N LYS A 66 -6.40 3.99 -8.94
CA LYS A 66 -7.41 4.81 -8.24
C LYS A 66 -7.57 4.35 -6.78
N LEU A 67 -6.45 3.94 -6.20
CA LEU A 67 -6.39 3.35 -4.88
C LEU A 67 -6.39 4.48 -3.86
N HIS A 68 -7.55 4.71 -3.25
CA HIS A 68 -7.74 5.61 -2.14
C HIS A 68 -8.05 4.78 -0.90
N HIS A 69 -7.44 5.12 0.24
CA HIS A 69 -7.57 4.37 1.49
C HIS A 69 -8.34 5.15 2.56
N ASP A 70 -8.93 6.30 2.22
CA ASP A 70 -9.59 7.15 3.22
C ASP A 70 -10.73 6.41 3.93
N TRP A 71 -11.41 5.52 3.20
CA TRP A 71 -12.46 4.64 3.72
C TRP A 71 -11.97 3.71 4.84
N LEU A 72 -10.67 3.38 4.88
CA LEU A 72 -10.08 2.47 5.86
C LEU A 72 -10.11 3.07 7.26
N TYR A 73 -9.91 4.38 7.37
CA TYR A 73 -9.93 5.09 8.66
C TYR A 73 -11.33 5.29 9.24
N GLY A 74 -12.38 4.97 8.47
CA GLY A 74 -13.78 5.01 8.92
C GLY A 74 -14.48 3.65 8.79
N ILE A 75 -13.71 2.55 8.69
CA ILE A 75 -14.26 1.22 8.42
C ILE A 75 -15.16 0.74 9.57
N GLU A 76 -14.85 1.13 10.81
CA GLU A 76 -15.64 0.81 11.99
C GLU A 76 -17.05 1.39 11.88
N GLU A 77 -17.16 2.70 11.63
CA GLU A 77 -18.45 3.39 11.47
C GLU A 77 -19.22 2.86 10.26
N LEU A 78 -18.52 2.54 9.16
CA LEU A 78 -19.13 1.94 7.97
C LEU A 78 -19.77 0.58 8.27
N LEU A 79 -19.14 -0.24 9.11
CA LEU A 79 -19.64 -1.56 9.51
C LEU A 79 -20.79 -1.44 10.51
N GLU A 80 -20.65 -0.58 11.52
CA GLU A 80 -21.69 -0.35 12.53
C GLU A 80 -22.98 0.19 11.92
N GLY A 81 -22.85 1.17 11.01
CA GLY A 81 -23.96 1.73 10.24
C GLY A 81 -24.69 0.70 9.35
N ARG A 82 -24.11 -0.50 9.16
CA ARG A 82 -24.66 -1.60 8.36
C ARG A 82 -25.13 -2.77 9.22
N GLY A 83 -25.40 -2.54 10.49
CA GLY A 83 -25.92 -3.56 11.38
C GLY A 83 -24.87 -4.58 11.81
N CYS A 84 -23.59 -4.20 11.80
CA CYS A 84 -22.55 -4.98 12.45
C CYS A 84 -22.24 -4.43 13.85
N GLU A 85 -21.55 -5.25 14.63
CA GLU A 85 -20.86 -4.90 15.86
C GLU A 85 -19.37 -5.08 15.58
N VAL A 86 -18.58 -4.02 15.72
CA VAL A 86 -17.12 -4.12 15.61
C VAL A 86 -16.60 -4.80 16.89
N VAL A 87 -15.94 -5.93 16.71
CA VAL A 87 -15.40 -6.76 17.79
C VAL A 87 -13.97 -6.34 18.12
N SER A 88 -13.20 -5.99 17.10
CA SER A 88 -11.86 -5.45 17.24
C SER A 88 -11.47 -4.63 16.02
N HIS A 89 -10.68 -3.59 16.24
CA HIS A 89 -9.94 -2.87 15.21
C HIS A 89 -8.51 -2.64 15.72
N GLU A 90 -7.54 -3.08 14.94
CA GLU A 90 -6.12 -2.98 15.29
C GLU A 90 -5.32 -2.43 14.11
N VAL A 91 -4.40 -1.50 14.42
CA VAL A 91 -3.38 -1.05 13.49
C VAL A 91 -2.08 -1.78 13.83
N LEU A 92 -1.69 -2.72 12.97
CA LEU A 92 -0.49 -3.51 13.12
C LEU A 92 0.68 -2.78 12.45
N GLU A 93 1.50 -2.15 13.28
CA GLU A 93 2.72 -1.50 12.81
C GLU A 93 3.73 -2.53 12.25
N PRO A 94 4.53 -2.13 11.24
CA PRO A 94 5.58 -2.99 10.70
C PRO A 94 6.52 -3.54 11.76
N LYS A 95 6.60 -4.87 11.83
CA LYS A 95 7.54 -5.56 12.72
C LYS A 95 8.93 -5.58 12.10
N ARG A 96 9.94 -5.16 12.85
CA ARG A 96 11.34 -5.06 12.39
C ARG A 96 11.86 -6.38 11.83
N GLU A 97 11.51 -7.50 12.47
CA GLU A 97 11.89 -8.85 12.04
C GLU A 97 11.27 -9.27 10.70
N LEU A 98 10.18 -8.62 10.27
CA LEU A 98 9.51 -8.89 8.99
C LEU A 98 9.90 -7.89 7.89
N MET A 99 10.42 -6.71 8.26
CA MET A 99 10.72 -5.62 7.32
C MET A 99 11.60 -6.08 6.16
N ARG A 100 12.58 -6.95 6.40
CA ARG A 100 13.45 -7.45 5.33
C ARG A 100 12.67 -8.28 4.29
N ALA A 101 11.86 -9.23 4.75
CA ALA A 101 11.04 -10.06 3.87
C ALA A 101 10.02 -9.24 3.10
N THR A 102 9.38 -8.26 3.75
CA THR A 102 8.46 -7.31 3.12
C THR A 102 9.16 -6.47 2.05
N THR A 103 10.35 -5.94 2.36
CA THR A 103 11.16 -5.15 1.42
C THR A 103 11.53 -5.97 0.18
N ASP A 104 12.04 -7.19 0.37
CA ASP A 104 12.43 -8.06 -0.74
C ASP A 104 11.22 -8.38 -1.64
N ASN A 105 10.04 -8.61 -1.04
CA ASN A 105 8.80 -8.82 -1.80
C ASN A 105 8.43 -7.60 -2.65
N TYR A 106 8.49 -6.39 -2.09
CA TYR A 106 8.22 -5.17 -2.86
C TYR A 106 9.19 -4.96 -4.01
N LEU A 107 10.50 -5.15 -3.79
CA LEU A 107 11.50 -5.01 -4.84
C LEU A 107 11.25 -6.00 -5.99
N LEU A 108 10.79 -7.21 -5.70
CA LEU A 108 10.41 -8.19 -6.72
C LEU A 108 9.17 -7.74 -7.51
N VAL A 109 8.14 -7.23 -6.85
CA VAL A 109 6.95 -6.67 -7.52
C VAL A 109 7.34 -5.48 -8.39
N TRP A 110 8.17 -4.57 -7.89
CA TRP A 110 8.61 -3.37 -8.62
C TRP A 110 9.52 -3.70 -9.79
N ARG A 111 10.32 -4.77 -9.71
CA ARG A 111 11.04 -5.29 -10.88
C ARG A 111 10.10 -5.64 -12.02
N ASP A 112 8.92 -6.16 -11.73
CA ASP A 112 7.96 -6.51 -12.78
C ASP A 112 7.25 -5.26 -13.34
N VAL A 113 7.18 -4.17 -12.56
CA VAL A 113 6.69 -2.85 -13.02
C VAL A 113 7.53 -2.29 -14.17
N ILE A 114 8.83 -2.59 -14.22
CA ILE A 114 9.74 -2.18 -15.33
C ILE A 114 9.13 -2.50 -16.69
N ARG A 115 8.48 -3.66 -16.81
CA ARG A 115 7.90 -4.14 -18.08
C ARG A 115 6.71 -3.31 -18.55
N MET A 116 6.04 -2.62 -17.62
CA MET A 116 4.88 -1.77 -17.89
C MET A 116 5.27 -0.33 -18.26
N LEU A 117 6.55 0.04 -18.06
CA LEU A 117 7.03 1.40 -18.35
C LEU A 117 7.45 1.56 -19.82
N PRO A 118 7.24 2.74 -20.41
CA PRO A 118 7.69 3.07 -21.76
C PRO A 118 9.22 3.22 -21.82
N GLU A 119 9.80 2.97 -22.98
CA GLU A 119 11.23 3.27 -23.24
C GLU A 119 11.49 4.77 -23.29
N THR A 120 10.57 5.53 -23.90
CA THR A 120 10.64 7.00 -23.94
C THR A 120 10.31 7.58 -22.56
N PRO A 121 11.11 8.53 -22.03
CA PRO A 121 10.82 9.17 -20.76
C PRO A 121 9.44 9.86 -20.75
N MET A 122 8.64 9.54 -19.74
CA MET A 122 7.39 10.25 -19.42
C MET A 122 7.65 11.26 -18.30
N PRO A 123 7.14 12.50 -18.39
CA PRO A 123 7.31 13.49 -17.33
C PRO A 123 6.60 13.05 -16.05
N LEU A 124 7.23 13.33 -14.90
CA LEU A 124 6.63 13.15 -13.58
C LEU A 124 6.19 14.52 -13.01
N PRO A 125 5.23 14.56 -12.08
CA PRO A 125 4.81 15.81 -11.47
C PRO A 125 5.96 16.44 -10.65
N PRO A 126 6.21 17.75 -10.78
CA PRO A 126 7.28 18.43 -10.06
C PRO A 126 6.98 18.53 -8.56
N GLY A 127 8.02 18.76 -7.75
CA GLY A 127 7.88 19.09 -6.32
C GLY A 127 7.64 17.91 -5.37
N MET A 128 7.66 16.66 -5.86
CA MET A 128 7.47 15.46 -5.04
C MET A 128 8.78 14.79 -4.59
N GLY A 129 9.93 15.43 -4.84
CA GLY A 129 11.25 14.81 -4.60
C GLY A 129 11.52 13.63 -5.52
N LEU A 130 10.84 13.57 -6.68
CA LEU A 130 11.04 12.56 -7.72
C LEU A 130 11.87 13.14 -8.87
N PRO A 131 12.50 12.29 -9.70
CA PRO A 131 13.11 12.76 -10.96
C PRO A 131 12.09 13.46 -11.86
N GLU A 132 12.57 14.31 -12.76
CA GLU A 132 11.72 15.05 -13.71
C GLU A 132 10.96 14.13 -14.67
N SER A 133 11.51 12.96 -14.97
CA SER A 133 10.89 11.99 -15.88
C SER A 133 11.24 10.55 -15.49
N LEU A 134 10.41 9.63 -15.96
CA LEU A 134 10.56 8.20 -15.76
C LEU A 134 10.58 7.48 -17.11
N SER A 135 11.53 6.56 -17.27
CA SER A 135 11.58 5.61 -18.37
C SER A 135 11.81 4.22 -17.79
N ARG A 136 11.62 3.19 -18.61
CA ARG A 136 12.01 1.83 -18.25
C ARG A 136 13.45 1.75 -17.73
N ARG A 137 14.37 2.42 -18.42
CA ARG A 137 15.79 2.45 -18.06
C ARG A 137 16.04 3.18 -16.74
N SER A 138 15.54 4.40 -16.58
CA SER A 138 15.78 5.17 -15.36
C SER A 138 15.13 4.54 -14.12
N PHE A 139 13.97 3.87 -14.29
CA PHE A 139 13.38 3.07 -13.22
C PHE A 139 14.25 1.86 -12.86
N ALA A 140 14.80 1.14 -13.85
CA ALA A 140 15.69 0.01 -13.58
C ALA A 140 16.96 0.42 -12.83
N GLU A 141 17.55 1.57 -13.20
CA GLU A 141 18.69 2.16 -12.49
C GLU A 141 18.32 2.56 -11.04
N MET A 142 17.14 3.14 -10.85
CA MET A 142 16.61 3.49 -9.52
C MET A 142 16.38 2.24 -8.66
N LEU A 143 15.77 1.20 -9.22
CA LEU A 143 15.53 -0.06 -8.53
C LEU A 143 16.85 -0.73 -8.11
N GLN A 144 17.86 -0.75 -8.98
CA GLN A 144 19.16 -1.31 -8.66
C GLN A 144 19.83 -0.59 -7.48
N LYS A 145 19.78 0.74 -7.46
CA LYS A 145 20.27 1.54 -6.32
C LYS A 145 19.47 1.30 -5.04
N ALA A 146 18.14 1.19 -5.14
CA ALA A 146 17.32 0.84 -3.98
C ALA A 146 17.67 -0.55 -3.43
N VAL A 147 17.97 -1.54 -4.29
CA VAL A 147 18.49 -2.86 -3.86
C VAL A 147 19.82 -2.72 -3.10
N GLU A 148 20.72 -1.85 -3.55
CA GLU A 148 21.99 -1.59 -2.86
C GLU A 148 21.78 -0.93 -1.50
N GLU A 149 20.88 0.06 -1.40
CA GLU A 149 20.52 0.72 -0.14
C GLU A 149 19.85 -0.27 0.84
N THR A 150 18.94 -1.12 0.36
CA THR A 150 18.27 -2.11 1.21
C THR A 150 19.20 -3.23 1.66
N SER A 151 20.22 -3.55 0.86
CA SER A 151 21.30 -4.46 1.30
C SER A 151 22.09 -3.91 2.50
N LYS A 152 22.09 -2.60 2.71
CA LYS A 152 22.73 -1.89 3.84
C LYS A 152 21.79 -1.66 5.02
N GLY A 153 20.55 -2.13 4.92
CA GLY A 153 19.57 -2.06 6.01
C GLY A 153 18.43 -1.06 5.80
N ALA A 154 18.38 -0.32 4.69
CA ALA A 154 17.16 0.39 4.32
C ALA A 154 16.03 -0.62 4.11
N SER A 155 14.81 -0.25 4.44
CA SER A 155 13.66 -1.14 4.35
C SER A 155 12.38 -0.39 4.05
N LEU A 156 11.41 -1.12 3.53
CA LEU A 156 10.12 -0.63 3.06
C LEU A 156 9.03 -1.31 3.87
N ALA A 157 8.15 -0.55 4.48
CA ALA A 157 6.99 -1.13 5.14
C ALA A 157 5.84 -0.14 5.25
N MET A 158 4.66 -0.70 5.49
CA MET A 158 3.44 0.03 5.81
C MET A 158 2.64 -0.78 6.83
N PRO A 159 1.85 -0.10 7.68
CA PRO A 159 1.01 -0.79 8.66
C PRO A 159 -0.16 -1.50 7.98
N TYR A 160 -0.76 -2.43 8.73
CA TYR A 160 -2.02 -3.07 8.36
C TYR A 160 -3.13 -2.58 9.28
N HIS A 161 -4.32 -2.37 8.72
CA HIS A 161 -5.55 -2.22 9.50
C HIS A 161 -6.28 -3.55 9.46
N VAL A 162 -6.57 -4.07 10.65
CA VAL A 162 -7.27 -5.35 10.83
C VAL A 162 -8.55 -5.08 11.60
N THR A 163 -9.69 -5.27 10.95
CA THR A 163 -11.01 -5.07 11.55
C THR A 163 -11.78 -6.38 11.56
N VAL A 164 -12.33 -6.74 12.71
CA VAL A 164 -13.24 -7.87 12.86
C VAL A 164 -14.59 -7.34 13.30
N ALA A 165 -15.64 -7.69 12.55
CA ALA A 165 -17.00 -7.31 12.87
C ALA A 165 -17.95 -8.50 12.78
N ARG A 166 -18.96 -8.51 13.66
CA ARG A 166 -20.03 -9.51 13.68
C ARG A 166 -21.32 -8.90 13.15
N LYS A 167 -21.96 -9.55 12.18
CA LYS A 167 -23.29 -9.17 11.72
C LYS A 167 -24.31 -9.40 12.83
N LYS A 168 -25.05 -8.36 13.23
CA LYS A 168 -26.11 -8.47 14.24
C LYS A 168 -27.21 -9.40 13.74
N ALA A 169 -27.94 -9.98 14.69
CA ALA A 169 -29.01 -10.93 14.41
C ALA A 169 -30.21 -10.27 13.71
#